data_AF-A0A5R2MSG3-F1
#
_entry.id   AF-A0A5R2MSG3-F1
#
_cell.length_a   1.000
_cell.length_b   1.000
_cell.length_c   1.000
_cell.angle_alpha   90.00
_cell.angle_beta   90.00
_cell.angle_gamma   90.00
#
_symmetry.space_group_name_H-M   'P 1'
#
loop_
_entity.id
_entity.type
_entity.pdbx_description
1 polymer ?
#
loop_
_entity_poly.entity_id
_entity_poly.type
_entity_poly.pdbx_seq_one_letter_code
_entity_poly.pdbx_strand_id
1 'polypeptide(L)'
;LLKGLETLPLRVRQQTESAGRIADFLAEQPQIARVIYPGRADHPQAAIVKKQMSGGSTLICLDVKGGKPAAFALQNALDIVLISNNLGDAKSLI
;
A
#
# COMPACT_ATOMS: atom_id res chain seq x y z
N LEU A 1 -23.76 4.90 3.47
CA LEU A 1 -22.57 5.38 2.72
C LEU A 1 -22.30 6.88 2.89
N LEU A 2 -23.30 7.76 2.77
CA LEU A 2 -23.14 9.22 2.86
C LEU A 2 -22.34 9.72 4.07
N LYS A 3 -22.55 9.16 5.26
CA LYS A 3 -21.82 9.56 6.48
C LYS A 3 -20.30 9.38 6.38
N GLY A 4 -19.84 8.36 5.64
CA GLY A 4 -18.40 8.10 5.47
C GLY A 4 -17.69 9.12 4.59
N LEU A 5 -18.43 9.91 3.79
CA LEU A 5 -17.87 10.92 2.91
C LEU A 5 -17.36 12.14 3.67
N GLU A 6 -17.96 12.46 4.83
CA GLU A 6 -17.56 13.60 5.67
C GLU A 6 -16.09 13.51 6.11
N THR A 7 -15.57 12.30 6.31
CA THR A 7 -14.17 12.06 6.72
C THR A 7 -13.29 11.50 5.60
N LEU A 8 -13.84 11.32 4.39
CA LEU A 8 -13.11 10.74 3.26
C LEU A 8 -11.83 11.52 2.93
N PRO A 9 -11.82 12.86 2.83
CA PRO A 9 -10.60 13.60 2.51
C PRO A 9 -9.49 13.41 3.54
N LEU A 10 -9.84 13.31 4.82
CA LEU A 10 -8.90 13.08 5.91
C LEU A 10 -8.32 11.67 5.85
N ARG A 11 -9.18 10.66 5.70
CA ARG A 11 -8.77 9.26 5.64
C ARG A 11 -7.90 8.97 4.42
N VAL A 12 -8.30 9.44 3.22
CA VAL A 12 -7.53 9.19 2.00
C VAL A 12 -6.17 9.88 2.07
N ARG A 13 -6.08 11.12 2.56
CA ARG A 13 -4.79 11.80 2.76
C ARG A 13 -3.87 10.97 3.67
N GLN A 14 -4.37 10.57 4.85
CA GLN A 14 -3.57 9.80 5.79
C GLN A 14 -3.19 8.41 5.24
N GLN A 15 -4.11 7.73 4.57
CA GLN A 15 -3.85 6.43 3.92
C GLN A 15 -2.76 6.56 2.84
N THR A 16 -2.84 7.58 1.99
CA THR A 16 -1.83 7.85 0.95
C THR A 16 -0.47 8.17 1.56
N GLU A 17 -0.40 9.04 2.57
CA GLU A 17 0.86 9.37 3.25
C GLU A 17 1.49 8.15 3.93
N SER A 18 0.70 7.37 4.66
CA SER A 18 1.16 6.13 5.30
C SER A 18 1.62 5.11 4.26
N ALA A 19 0.86 4.92 3.18
CA ALA A 19 1.19 3.97 2.14
C ALA A 19 2.50 4.32 1.43
N GLY A 20 2.76 5.62 1.17
CA GLY A 20 4.04 6.07 0.62
C GLY A 20 5.22 5.72 1.52
N ARG A 21 5.13 6.02 2.84
CA ARG A 21 6.18 5.69 3.80
C ARG A 21 6.43 4.18 3.91
N ILE A 22 5.35 3.38 3.91
CA ILE A 22 5.45 1.92 3.98
C ILE A 22 6.06 1.37 2.68
N ALA A 23 5.68 1.91 1.51
CA ALA A 23 6.23 1.50 0.22
C ALA A 23 7.74 1.79 0.15
N ASP A 24 8.18 2.94 0.66
CA ASP A 24 9.60 3.29 0.73
C ASP A 24 10.37 2.36 1.66
N PHE A 25 9.83 2.10 2.87
CA PHE A 25 10.41 1.14 3.80
C PHE A 25 10.53 -0.27 3.19
N LEU A 26 9.48 -0.76 2.53
CA LEU A 26 9.43 -2.10 1.92
C LEU A 26 10.42 -2.24 0.77
N ALA A 27 10.65 -1.17 -0.01
CA ALA A 27 11.57 -1.20 -1.14
C ALA A 27 13.04 -1.38 -0.72
N GLU A 28 13.37 -1.09 0.53
CA GLU A 28 14.70 -1.26 1.10
C GLU A 28 14.92 -2.65 1.73
N GLN A 29 13.86 -3.45 1.87
CA GLN A 29 13.96 -4.74 2.56
C GLN A 29 14.53 -5.84 1.65
N PRO A 30 15.56 -6.58 2.09
CA PRO A 30 16.22 -7.59 1.26
C PRO A 30 15.32 -8.79 0.91
N GLN A 31 14.26 -9.03 1.68
CA GLN A 31 13.28 -10.10 1.46
C GLN A 31 12.24 -9.74 0.38
N ILE A 32 12.12 -8.46 0.02
CA ILE A 32 11.18 -7.98 -0.98
C ILE A 32 11.86 -7.99 -2.35
N ALA A 33 11.20 -8.61 -3.33
CA ALA A 33 11.66 -8.67 -4.71
C ALA A 33 11.28 -7.40 -5.48
N ARG A 34 10.09 -6.88 -5.22
CA ARG A 34 9.55 -5.72 -5.91
C ARG A 34 8.47 -5.04 -5.06
N VAL A 35 8.45 -3.73 -5.09
CA VAL A 35 7.33 -2.90 -4.59
C VAL A 35 6.72 -2.18 -5.77
N ILE A 36 5.39 -2.17 -5.86
CA ILE A 36 4.62 -1.45 -6.87
C ILE A 36 3.70 -0.48 -6.13
N TYR A 37 4.03 0.80 -6.23
CA TYR A 37 3.26 1.87 -5.60
C TYR A 37 3.16 3.09 -6.52
N PRO A 38 1.95 3.46 -6.97
CA PRO A 38 1.72 4.75 -7.61
C PRO A 38 2.11 5.87 -6.64
N GLY A 39 3.19 6.59 -6.94
CA GLY A 39 3.73 7.66 -6.08
C GLY A 39 5.24 7.56 -5.89
N ARG A 40 5.84 6.37 -6.08
CA ARG A 40 7.30 6.21 -6.11
C ARG A 40 7.87 6.57 -7.48
N ALA A 41 9.12 7.02 -7.49
CA ALA A 41 9.82 7.43 -8.71
C ALA A 41 10.15 6.26 -9.64
N ASP A 42 10.28 5.04 -9.10
CA ASP A 42 10.57 3.81 -9.83
C ASP A 42 9.31 3.13 -10.39
N HIS A 43 8.11 3.69 -10.16
CA HIS A 43 6.89 3.16 -10.76
C HIS A 43 6.93 3.36 -12.30
N PRO A 44 6.64 2.33 -13.12
CA PRO A 44 6.72 2.42 -14.59
C PRO A 44 5.89 3.55 -15.21
N GLN A 45 4.85 3.99 -14.49
CA GLN A 45 3.94 5.06 -14.91
C GLN A 45 4.07 6.33 -14.05
N ALA A 46 5.21 6.56 -13.36
CA ALA A 46 5.39 7.69 -12.44
C ALA A 46 5.05 9.06 -13.07
N ALA A 47 5.40 9.28 -14.35
CA ALA A 47 5.06 10.51 -15.07
C ALA A 47 3.54 10.70 -15.25
N ILE A 48 2.80 9.62 -15.53
CA ILE A 48 1.34 9.64 -15.67
C ILE A 48 0.69 9.87 -14.31
N VAL A 49 1.16 9.17 -13.27
CA VAL A 49 0.71 9.35 -11.88
C VAL A 49 0.82 10.80 -11.47
N LYS A 50 1.99 11.44 -11.68
CA LYS A 50 2.20 12.86 -11.36
C LYS A 50 1.28 13.80 -12.14
N LYS A 51 0.89 13.44 -13.36
CA LYS A 51 -0.01 14.25 -14.21
C LYS A 51 -1.48 14.13 -13.79
N GLN A 52 -1.90 12.96 -13.29
CA GLN A 52 -3.32 12.64 -13.10
C GLN A 52 -3.77 12.52 -11.63
N MET A 53 -2.83 12.32 -10.71
CA MET A 53 -3.13 12.08 -9.30
C MET A 53 -2.54 13.20 -8.43
N SER A 54 -3.30 13.66 -7.44
CA SER A 54 -2.86 14.67 -6.46
C SER A 54 -1.95 14.10 -5.36
N GLY A 55 -1.81 12.77 -5.31
CA GLY A 55 -0.97 12.03 -4.39
C GLY A 55 -0.79 10.59 -4.85
N GLY A 56 -0.08 9.78 -4.07
CA GLY A 56 0.06 8.35 -4.34
C GLY A 56 -1.20 7.54 -4.05
N SER A 57 -1.10 6.22 -4.22
CA SER A 57 -2.15 5.26 -3.92
C SER A 57 -2.38 5.11 -2.41
N THR A 58 -3.54 4.56 -2.02
CA THR A 58 -3.79 4.02 -0.67
C THR A 58 -3.44 2.52 -0.57
N LEU A 59 -3.05 1.92 -1.69
CA LEU A 59 -2.70 0.50 -1.84
C LEU A 59 -1.23 0.35 -2.23
N ILE A 60 -0.59 -0.70 -1.72
CA ILE A 60 0.77 -1.12 -2.06
C ILE A 60 0.68 -2.56 -2.54
N CYS A 61 1.33 -2.87 -3.66
CA CYS A 61 1.58 -4.26 -4.03
C CYS A 61 3.05 -4.58 -3.80
N LEU A 62 3.34 -5.78 -3.28
CA LEU A 62 4.69 -6.25 -3.08
C LEU A 62 4.84 -7.72 -3.52
N ASP A 63 5.99 -8.03 -4.10
CA ASP A 63 6.40 -9.40 -4.38
C ASP A 63 7.43 -9.83 -3.33
N VAL A 64 7.13 -10.89 -2.57
CA VAL A 64 8.05 -11.45 -1.55
C VAL A 64 8.96 -12.50 -2.19
N LYS A 65 10.27 -12.44 -1.93
CA LYS A 65 11.22 -13.48 -2.36
C LYS A 65 10.86 -14.81 -1.66
N GLY A 66 10.87 -15.90 -2.42
CA GLY A 66 10.43 -17.21 -1.91
C GLY A 66 8.97 -17.56 -2.23
N GLY A 67 8.25 -16.70 -2.95
CA GLY A 67 6.94 -17.01 -3.53
C GLY A 67 5.85 -17.24 -2.49
N LYS A 68 4.88 -18.09 -2.83
CA LYS A 68 3.67 -18.33 -2.00
C LYS A 68 3.98 -18.67 -0.53
N PRO A 69 4.91 -19.60 -0.21
CA PRO A 69 5.20 -19.90 1.20
C PRO A 69 5.69 -18.68 1.99
N ALA A 70 6.59 -17.88 1.40
CA ALA A 70 7.11 -16.68 2.04
C ALA A 70 6.04 -15.58 2.20
N ALA A 71 5.17 -15.42 1.19
CA ALA A 71 4.05 -14.48 1.26
C ALA A 71 3.08 -14.83 2.41
N PHE A 72 2.74 -16.11 2.56
CA PHE A 72 1.88 -16.59 3.64
C PHE A 72 2.55 -16.47 5.01
N ALA A 73 3.86 -16.74 5.09
CA ALA A 73 4.63 -16.55 6.32
C ALA A 73 4.66 -15.08 6.76
N LEU A 74 4.86 -14.14 5.83
CA LEU A 74 4.77 -12.71 6.08
C LEU A 74 3.38 -12.35 6.60
N GLN A 75 2.33 -12.74 5.87
CA GLN A 75 0.94 -12.45 6.21
C GLN A 75 0.57 -12.94 7.62
N ASN A 76 0.99 -14.15 7.99
CA ASN A 76 0.70 -14.75 9.29
C ASN A 76 1.50 -14.13 10.45
N ALA A 77 2.59 -13.41 10.17
CA ALA A 77 3.44 -12.80 11.19
C ALA A 77 3.06 -11.35 11.54
N LEU A 78 2.02 -10.79 10.90
CA LEU A 78 1.59 -9.41 11.12
C LEU A 78 0.57 -9.33 12.26
N ASP A 79 0.86 -8.54 13.29
CA ASP A 79 -0.05 -8.35 14.44
C ASP A 79 -1.04 -7.18 14.24
N ILE A 80 -0.70 -6.22 13.37
CA ILE A 80 -1.51 -5.00 13.15
C ILE A 80 -2.34 -5.09 11.86
N VAL A 81 -1.80 -5.73 10.83
CA VAL A 81 -2.43 -5.83 9.50
C VAL A 81 -3.30 -7.07 9.47
N LEU A 82 -4.60 -6.90 9.18
CA LEU A 82 -5.56 -8.00 9.21
C LEU A 82 -5.66 -8.70 7.86
N ILE A 83 -5.80 -10.02 7.90
CA ILE A 83 -6.04 -10.84 6.71
C ILE A 83 -7.49 -10.62 6.24
N SER A 84 -7.68 -10.00 5.08
CA SER A 84 -9.01 -9.70 4.56
C SER A 84 -9.05 -9.61 3.04
N ASN A 85 -10.18 -9.99 2.46
CA ASN A 85 -10.49 -9.74 1.05
C ASN A 85 -11.05 -8.33 0.78
N ASN A 86 -11.17 -7.47 1.80
CA ASN A 86 -11.64 -6.09 1.67
C ASN A 86 -10.47 -5.09 1.49
N LEU A 87 -10.76 -3.87 1.03
CA LEU A 87 -9.79 -2.79 0.88
C LEU A 87 -10.42 -1.41 1.12
N GLY A 88 -9.58 -0.39 1.36
CA GLY A 88 -10.03 1.00 1.56
C GLY A 88 -10.59 1.31 2.96
N ASP A 89 -10.43 0.38 3.91
CA ASP A 89 -10.80 0.54 5.32
C ASP A 89 -9.85 1.51 6.05
N ALA A 90 -10.26 2.01 7.22
CA ALA A 90 -9.37 2.73 8.11
C ALA A 90 -8.33 1.80 8.77
N LYS A 91 -8.61 0.50 8.84
CA LYS A 91 -7.67 -0.55 9.27
C LYS A 91 -6.71 -0.91 8.14
N SER A 92 -5.50 -1.36 8.51
CA SER A 92 -4.57 -1.96 7.55
C SER A 92 -4.99 -3.40 7.25
N LEU A 93 -5.06 -3.75 5.97
CA LEU A 93 -5.51 -5.06 5.49
C LEU A 93 -4.49 -5.62 4.49
N ILE A 94 -4.38 -6.96 4.41
CA ILE A 94 -3.57 -7.70 3.44
C ILE A 94 -4.26 -8.96 2.94
#